data_AF-A0A3M1ADV0-F1
#
_entry.id   AF-A0A3M1ADV0-F1
#
_cell.length_a   1.000
_cell.length_b   1.000
_cell.length_c   1.000
_cell.angle_alpha   90.00
_cell.angle_beta   90.00
_cell.angle_gamma   90.00
#
_symmetry.space_group_name_H-M   'P 1'
#
loop_
_entity.id
_entity.type
_entity.pdbx_description
1 polymer ?
#
loop_
_entity_poly.entity_id
_entity_poly.type
_entity_poly.pdbx_seq_one_letter_code
_entity_poly.pdbx_strand_id
1 'polypeptide(L)' 'KEGLLHISEIEPFRINRVEDVLSVGDEVLVKLLKIDDSGKMNLSRKAALYDKDNSFSKGKPGSDKKRE' A
#
# COMPACT_ATOMS: atom_id res chain seq x y z
N LYS A 1 -6.96 -3.88 -19.89
CA LYS A 1 -7.20 -4.27 -18.48
C LYS A 1 -6.92 -3.04 -17.65
N GLU A 2 -7.93 -2.50 -16.97
CA GLU A 2 -7.83 -1.22 -16.26
C GLU A 2 -7.88 -1.45 -14.75
N GLY A 3 -7.05 -0.71 -14.01
CA GLY A 3 -6.99 -0.75 -12.55
C GLY A 3 -7.55 0.53 -11.95
N LEU A 4 -8.29 0.39 -10.85
CA LEU A 4 -8.85 1.50 -10.10
C LEU A 4 -8.10 1.62 -8.77
N LEU A 5 -7.46 2.76 -8.57
CA LEU A 5 -6.81 3.15 -7.33
C LEU A 5 -7.73 4.15 -6.62
N HIS A 6 -8.26 3.78 -5.46
CA HIS A 6 -9.16 4.66 -4.70
C HIS A 6 -8.36 5.71 -3.92
N ILE A 7 -8.88 6.94 -3.78
CA ILE A 7 -8.16 8.05 -3.11
C ILE A 7 -7.75 7.71 -1.67
N SER A 8 -8.59 6.96 -0.95
CA SER A 8 -8.32 6.50 0.42
C SER A 8 -7.24 5.41 0.50
N GLU A 9 -6.87 4.82 -0.63
CA GLU A 9 -5.89 3.74 -0.74
C GLU A 9 -4.53 4.23 -1.28
N ILE A 10 -4.39 5.53 -1.53
CA ILE A 10 -3.13 6.13 -2.00
C ILE A 10 -2.14 6.26 -0.84
N GLU A 11 -2.59 6.81 0.30
CA GLU A 11 -1.77 7.04 1.50
C GLU A 11 -2.59 6.74 2.76
N PRO A 12 -1.95 6.47 3.92
CA PRO A 12 -2.66 6.17 5.17
C PRO A 12 -3.33 7.39 5.81
N PHE A 13 -3.05 8.60 5.32
CA PHE A 13 -3.61 9.86 5.79
C PHE A 13 -4.65 10.44 4.81
N ARG A 14 -5.45 11.40 5.27
CA ARG A 14 -6.49 12.03 4.44
C ARG A 14 -5.85 12.92 3.38
N ILE A 15 -6.17 12.62 2.13
CA ILE A 15 -5.71 13.38 0.96
C ILE A 15 -6.89 14.20 0.44
N ASN A 16 -6.66 15.48 0.19
CA ASN A 16 -7.70 16.36 -0.36
C ASN A 16 -7.73 16.32 -1.90
N ARG A 17 -6.55 16.16 -2.53
CA ARG A 17 -6.40 16.11 -3.98
C ARG A 17 -5.40 15.03 -4.38
N VAL A 18 -5.70 14.31 -5.45
CA VAL A 18 -4.81 13.28 -5.99
C VAL A 18 -3.59 13.87 -6.68
N GLU A 19 -3.71 15.07 -7.26
CA GLU A 19 -2.61 15.74 -7.96
C GLU A 19 -1.44 16.12 -7.04
N ASP A 20 -1.68 16.28 -5.73
CA ASP A 20 -0.66 16.68 -4.78
C ASP A 20 0.33 15.53 -4.45
N VAL A 21 -0.09 14.29 -4.68
CA VAL A 21 0.67 13.07 -4.34
C VAL A 21 1.06 12.23 -5.55
N LEU A 22 0.38 12.43 -6.69
CA LEU A 22 0.60 11.68 -7.91
C LEU A 22 0.67 12.64 -9.09
N SER A 23 1.72 12.47 -9.91
CA SER A 23 1.86 13.15 -11.18
C SER A 23 1.63 12.18 -12.34
N VAL A 24 1.05 12.68 -13.42
CA VAL A 24 0.86 11.88 -14.63
C VAL A 24 2.22 11.55 -15.22
N GLY A 25 2.50 10.26 -15.41
CA GLY A 25 3.79 9.75 -15.88
C GLY A 25 4.74 9.28 -14.77
N ASP A 26 4.35 9.41 -13.50
CA ASP A 26 5.12 8.89 -12.38
C ASP A 26 4.88 7.38 -12.18
N GLU A 27 5.96 6.65 -11.88
CA GLU A 27 5.88 5.21 -11.61
C GLU A 27 5.68 4.96 -10.12
N VAL A 28 4.50 4.42 -9.77
CA VAL A 28 4.14 4.17 -8.37
C VAL A 28 3.96 2.69 -8.07
N LEU A 29 4.47 2.28 -6.92
CA LEU A 29 4.27 0.93 -6.39
C LEU A 29 2.86 0.82 -5.82
N VAL A 30 2.09 -0.11 -6.37
CA VAL A 30 0.74 -0.43 -5.93
C VAL A 30 0.61 -1.93 -5.72
N LYS A 31 -0.23 -2.31 -4.76
CA LYS A 31 -0.56 -3.70 -4.46
C LYS A 31 -1.95 -4.00 -4.98
N LEU A 32 -2.08 -5.13 -5.67
CA LEU A 32 -3.37 -5.61 -6.15
C LEU A 32 -4.14 -6.24 -4.98
N LEU A 33 -5.31 -5.68 -4.69
CA LEU A 33 -6.18 -6.15 -3.61
C LEU A 33 -7.17 -7.20 -4.11
N LYS A 34 -7.86 -6.90 -5.21
CA LYS A 34 -8.92 -7.75 -5.74
C LYS A 34 -9.08 -7.53 -7.24
N ILE A 35 -9.53 -8.57 -7.93
CA ILE A 35 -9.97 -8.49 -9.33
C ILE A 35 -11.45 -8.86 -9.33
N ASP A 36 -12.28 -7.99 -9.91
CA ASP A 36 -13.69 -8.30 -10.12
C ASP A 36 -13.87 -9.04 -11.44
N ASP A 37 -14.97 -9.81 -11.57
CA ASP A 37 -15.26 -10.62 -12.76
C ASP A 37 -15.40 -9.79 -14.05
N SER A 38 -15.69 -8.49 -13.92
CA SER A 38 -15.69 -7.53 -15.04
C SER A 38 -14.29 -7.13 -15.51
N GLY A 39 -13.23 -7.65 -14.91
CA GLY A 39 -11.83 -7.35 -15.24
C GLY A 39 -11.29 -6.05 -14.66
N LYS A 40 -12.02 -5.44 -13.71
CA LYS A 40 -11.56 -4.27 -12.93
C LYS A 40 -10.62 -4.74 -11.82
N MET A 41 -9.45 -4.13 -11.73
CA MET A 41 -8.46 -4.44 -10.69
C MET A 41 -8.51 -3.36 -9.62
N ASN A 42 -8.83 -3.73 -8.38
CA ASN A 42 -8.73 -2.82 -7.24
C ASN A 42 -7.29 -2.81 -6.73
N LEU A 43 -6.68 -1.63 -6.76
CA LEU A 43 -5.28 -1.40 -6.39
C LEU A 43 -5.22 -0.55 -5.12
N SER A 44 -4.15 -0.73 -4.34
CA SER A 44 -3.85 0.08 -3.15
C SER A 44 -2.35 0.33 -3.03
N ARG A 45 -1.96 1.61 -2.96
CA ARG A 45 -0.58 2.05 -2.73
C ARG A 45 -0.23 1.92 -1.25
N LYS A 46 -1.17 2.24 -0.35
CA LYS A 46 -1.02 2.04 1.09
C LYS A 46 -0.60 0.61 1.41
N ALA A 47 -1.29 -0.38 0.85
CA ALA A 47 -0.96 -1.79 1.11
C ALA A 47 0.43 -2.18 0.59
N ALA A 48 0.93 -1.55 -0.48
CA ALA A 48 2.29 -1.75 -0.97
C ALA A 48 3.35 -1.17 -0.01
N LEU A 49 3.07 -0.01 0.59
CA LEU A 49 3.95 0.62 1.58
C LEU A 49 4.09 -0.22 2.86
N TYR A 50 2.98 -0.76 3.37
CA TYR A 50 2.98 -1.63 4.55
C TYR A 50 3.80 -2.93 4.37
N ASP A 51 3.79 -3.51 3.16
CA ASP A 51 4.64 -4.67 2.86
C ASP A 51 6.13 -4.29 2.78
N LYS A 52 6.44 -3.08 2.31
CA LYS A 52 7.81 -2.57 2.25
C LYS A 52 8.40 -2.41 3.67
N ASP A 53 7.64 -1.86 4.61
CA ASP A 53 8.09 -1.74 6.01
C ASP A 53 8.28 -3.11 6.70
N ASN A 54 7.49 -4.12 6.32
CA ASN A 54 7.63 -5.49 6.86
C ASN A 54 8.81 -6.27 6.26
N SER A 55 9.28 -5.90 5.07
CA SER A 55 10.40 -6.61 4.42
C SER A 55 11.77 -6.11 4.87
N PHE A 56 11.87 -4.90 5.45
CA PHE A 56 13.10 -4.38 6.07
C PHE A 56 13.19 -4.60 7.59
N SER A 57 12.16 -5.16 8.23
CA SER A 57 12.11 -5.35 9.69
C SER A 57 12.18 -6.81 10.17
N LYS A 58 12.56 -7.78 9.31
CA LYS A 58 13.02 -9.12 9.76
C LYS A 58 14.43 -9.08 10.39
N GLY A 59 14.59 -8.17 11.35
CA GLY A 59 15.81 -7.92 12.12
C GLY A 59 15.50 -7.29 13.49
N LYS A 60 14.43 -7.71 14.18
CA LYS A 60 14.37 -7.59 15.63
C LYS A 60 14.39 -8.98 16.27
N PRO A 61 15.56 -9.45 16.76
CA PRO A 61 15.60 -10.54 17.71
C PRO A 61 15.18 -10.02 19.09
N GLY A 62 14.37 -10.81 19.81
CA GLY A 62 14.37 -10.83 21.26
C GLY A 62 13.48 -9.83 22.00
N SER A 63 12.36 -10.32 22.49
CA SER A 63 11.94 -10.04 23.87
C SER A 63 11.23 -11.26 24.49
N ASP A 64 11.89 -12.42 24.41
CA ASP A 64 11.73 -13.47 25.40
C ASP A 64 12.73 -13.19 26.52
N LYS A 65 12.26 -12.60 27.63
CA LYS A 65 12.79 -12.72 29.00
C LYS A 65 12.09 -11.70 29.89
N LYS A 66 11.16 -12.16 30.71
CA LYS A 66 11.40 -12.43 32.15
C LYS A 66 10.06 -12.77 32.80
N ARG A 67 9.83 -14.08 33.00
CA ARG A 67 9.00 -14.54 34.12
C ARG A 67 9.84 -14.34 35.37
N GLU A 68 9.33 -13.58 36.33
CA GLU A 68 9.70 -13.64 37.73
C GLU A 68 8.41 -13.49 38.55
#